data_AF-A0A846UVG8-F1
#
_entry.id   AF-A0A846UVG8-F1
#
_cell.length_a   1.000
_cell.length_b   1.000
_cell.length_c   1.000
_cell.angle_alpha   90.00
_cell.angle_beta   90.00
_cell.angle_gamma   90.00
#
_symmetry.space_group_name_H-M   'P 1'
#
loop_
_entity.id
_entity.type
_entity.pdbx_description
1 polymer ?
#
loop_
_entity_poly.entity_id
_entity_poly.type
_entity_poly.pdbx_seq_one_letter_code
_entity_poly.pdbx_strand_id
1 'polypeptide(L)'
;MNDVFGEAWVSRHANYYSDPDAGPDALLNDATEWLQYAHSAIHLVAELVDERGGMKGRHLPIMLAGIAAFIEMGTSCAAQGHLRMQWEQVRGDTESVVVES
;
A
#
# COMPACT_ATOMS: atom_id res chain seq x y z
N MET A 1 -20.83 -4.99 26.40
CA MET A 1 -21.12 -5.64 25.10
C MET A 1 -20.16 -5.00 24.11
N ASN A 2 -19.28 -5.81 23.51
CA ASN A 2 -18.09 -5.39 22.77
C ASN A 2 -18.41 -4.56 21.53
N ASP A 3 -17.98 -3.29 21.51
CA ASP A 3 -17.99 -2.42 20.33
C ASP A 3 -16.69 -2.58 19.51
N VAL A 4 -16.22 -3.82 19.39
CA VAL A 4 -14.92 -4.18 18.77
C VAL A 4 -15.00 -4.22 17.23
N PHE A 5 -16.17 -3.89 16.66
CA PHE A 5 -16.41 -3.89 15.21
C PHE A 5 -16.54 -2.47 14.61
N GLY A 6 -16.33 -1.41 15.39
CA GLY A 6 -16.63 -0.03 15.01
C GLY A 6 -15.53 0.72 14.24
N GLU A 7 -14.28 0.27 14.29
CA GLU A 7 -13.23 0.74 13.38
C GLU A 7 -12.81 -0.45 12.52
N ALA A 8 -12.82 -0.26 11.20
CA ALA A 8 -12.25 -1.24 10.29
C ALA A 8 -10.85 -1.55 10.80
N TRP A 9 -10.55 -2.84 11.08
CA TRP A 9 -9.26 -3.28 11.62
C TRP A 9 -8.06 -2.68 10.84
N VAL A 10 -8.27 -2.46 9.55
CA VAL A 10 -7.45 -1.71 8.61
C VAL A 10 -7.10 -0.28 9.08
N SER A 11 -8.05 0.51 9.58
CA SER A 11 -7.83 1.90 10.01
C SER A 11 -6.89 2.05 11.20
N ARG A 12 -6.75 1.02 12.06
CA ARG A 12 -5.79 1.01 13.18
C ARG A 12 -4.43 0.38 12.83
N HIS A 13 -4.36 -0.43 11.77
CA HIS A 13 -3.16 -1.19 11.41
C HIS A 13 -2.59 -0.83 10.03
N ALA A 14 -3.09 0.22 9.38
CA ALA A 14 -2.49 0.81 8.19
C ALA A 14 -1.12 1.48 8.45
N ASN A 15 -0.61 1.43 9.69
CA ASN A 15 0.83 1.42 9.92
C ASN A 15 1.38 0.07 9.41
N TYR A 16 1.45 -0.07 8.09
CA TYR A 16 2.19 -1.14 7.46
C TYR A 16 3.62 -1.08 7.99
N TYR A 17 4.02 -2.11 8.73
CA TYR A 17 5.40 -2.34 9.09
C TYR A 17 6.10 -2.86 7.83
N SER A 18 6.50 -1.94 6.94
CA SER A 18 7.44 -2.27 5.88
C SER A 18 8.66 -2.90 6.54
N ASP A 19 9.06 -4.08 6.10
CA ASP A 19 10.26 -4.73 6.61
C ASP A 19 11.42 -3.70 6.54
N PRO A 20 12.00 -3.30 7.69
CA PRO A 20 13.04 -2.29 7.70
C PRO A 20 14.25 -2.72 6.89
N ASP A 21 14.45 -4.01 6.67
CA ASP A 21 15.57 -4.58 5.92
C ASP A 21 15.24 -4.81 4.43
N ALA A 22 14.03 -4.51 3.97
CA ALA A 22 13.63 -4.69 2.57
C ALA A 22 14.44 -3.81 1.60
N GLY A 23 14.99 -4.43 0.55
CA GLY A 23 15.63 -3.70 -0.54
C GLY A 23 14.62 -2.85 -1.34
N PRO A 24 15.11 -1.88 -2.14
CA PRO A 24 14.23 -1.01 -2.91
C PRO A 24 13.31 -1.77 -3.87
N ASP A 25 13.82 -2.82 -4.54
CA ASP A 25 13.03 -3.65 -5.46
C ASP A 25 11.88 -4.39 -4.75
N ALA A 26 12.12 -4.87 -3.53
CA ALA A 26 11.10 -5.53 -2.73
C ALA A 26 9.98 -4.55 -2.35
N LEU A 27 10.33 -3.32 -1.96
CA LEU A 27 9.35 -2.28 -1.65
C LEU A 27 8.55 -1.85 -2.88
N LEU A 28 9.17 -1.77 -4.06
CA LEU A 28 8.44 -1.47 -5.30
C LEU A 28 7.53 -2.62 -5.75
N ASN A 29 7.92 -3.87 -5.49
CA ASN A 29 7.06 -5.02 -5.71
C ASN A 29 5.84 -5.00 -4.77
N ASP A 30 6.05 -4.76 -3.47
CA ASP A 30 4.97 -4.58 -2.50
C ASP A 30 4.03 -3.45 -2.93
N ALA A 31 4.58 -2.32 -3.39
CA ALA A 31 3.79 -1.20 -3.89
C ALA A 31 2.88 -1.62 -5.05
N THR A 32 3.43 -2.37 -6.00
CA THR A 32 2.69 -2.90 -7.15
C THR A 32 1.57 -3.83 -6.71
N GLU A 33 1.85 -4.73 -5.76
CA GLU A 33 0.89 -5.69 -5.24
C GLU A 33 -0.29 -4.98 -4.54
N TRP A 34 -0.02 -4.02 -3.65
CA TRP A 34 -1.07 -3.26 -2.96
C TRP A 34 -1.94 -2.46 -3.93
N LEU A 35 -1.34 -1.81 -4.92
CA LEU A 35 -2.10 -1.05 -5.93
C LEU A 35 -2.94 -1.98 -6.82
N GLN A 36 -2.45 -3.19 -7.12
CA GLN A 36 -3.21 -4.18 -7.87
C GLN A 36 -4.42 -4.71 -7.08
N TYR A 37 -4.26 -4.90 -5.77
CA TYR A 37 -5.38 -5.24 -4.89
C TYR A 37 -6.41 -4.10 -4.80
N ALA A 38 -5.97 -2.85 -4.67
CA ALA A 38 -6.86 -1.69 -4.71
C ALA A 38 -7.66 -1.65 -6.02
N HIS A 39 -6.98 -1.81 -7.16
CA HIS A 39 -7.62 -1.83 -8.47
C HIS A 39 -8.66 -2.96 -8.60
N SER A 40 -8.28 -4.19 -8.22
CA SER A 40 -9.19 -5.34 -8.26
C SER A 40 -10.41 -5.15 -7.35
N ALA A 41 -10.20 -4.59 -6.16
CA ALA A 41 -11.28 -4.30 -5.21
C ALA A 41 -12.25 -3.23 -5.73
N ILE A 42 -11.76 -2.22 -6.46
CA ILE A 42 -12.61 -1.21 -7.10
C ILE A 42 -13.54 -1.86 -8.13
N HIS A 43 -13.02 -2.75 -8.98
CA HIS A 43 -13.84 -3.47 -9.97
C HIS A 43 -14.91 -4.32 -9.30
N LEU A 44 -14.55 -5.07 -8.26
CA LEU A 44 -15.51 -5.86 -7.49
C LEU A 44 -16.61 -4.99 -6.87
N VAL A 45 -16.24 -3.82 -6.31
CA VAL A 45 -17.23 -2.89 -5.75
C VAL A 45 -18.17 -2.36 -6.84
N ALA A 46 -17.65 -2.04 -8.03
CA ALA A 46 -18.45 -1.59 -9.15
C ALA A 46 -19.44 -2.67 -9.63
N GLU A 47 -18.99 -3.92 -9.78
CA GLU A 47 -19.84 -5.06 -10.13
C GLU A 47 -20.97 -5.27 -9.11
N LEU A 48 -20.64 -5.22 -7.82
CA LEU A 48 -21.61 -5.43 -6.75
C LEU A 48 -22.63 -4.29 -6.61
N VAL A 49 -22.29 -3.07 -7.04
CA VAL A 49 -23.23 -1.93 -7.03
C VAL A 49 -24.21 -2.02 -8.21
N ASP A 50 -23.77 -2.55 -9.35
CA ASP A 50 -24.59 -2.68 -10.56
C ASP A 50 -25.58 -3.86 -10.49
N GLU A 51 -25.25 -4.91 -9.72
CA GLU A 51 -26.12 -6.07 -9.54
C GLU A 51 -27.45 -5.76 -8.81
N ARG A 52 -28.58 -6.23 -9.36
CA ARG A 52 -29.91 -6.11 -8.75
C ARG A 52 -29.95 -6.82 -7.39
N GLY A 53 -30.07 -6.03 -6.31
CA GLY A 53 -30.04 -6.55 -4.93
C GLY A 53 -28.63 -6.73 -4.36
N GLY A 54 -27.62 -6.19 -5.05
CA GLY A 54 -26.21 -6.24 -4.69
C GLY A 54 -25.86 -5.44 -3.44
N MET A 55 -24.69 -4.80 -3.44
CA MET A 55 -24.08 -4.24 -2.22
C MET A 55 -25.03 -3.32 -1.45
N LYS A 56 -25.32 -3.70 -0.21
CA LYS A 56 -26.09 -2.84 0.69
C LYS A 56 -25.26 -1.60 0.99
N GLY A 57 -25.82 -0.41 0.78
CA GLY A 57 -25.10 0.86 0.91
C GLY A 57 -24.35 1.07 2.23
N ARG A 58 -24.76 0.39 3.32
CA ARG A 58 -24.02 0.40 4.59
C ARG A 58 -22.62 -0.23 4.55
N HIS A 59 -22.36 -1.11 3.57
CA HIS A 59 -21.10 -1.83 3.42
C HIS A 59 -20.12 -1.08 2.52
N LEU A 60 -20.63 -0.22 1.64
CA LEU A 60 -19.83 0.55 0.71
C LEU A 60 -18.77 1.43 1.42
N PRO A 61 -19.08 2.17 2.52
CA PRO A 61 -18.06 2.93 3.24
C PRO A 61 -16.90 2.07 3.75
N ILE A 62 -17.19 0.84 4.22
CA ILE A 62 -16.17 -0.08 4.75
C ILE A 62 -15.29 -0.58 3.59
N MET A 63 -15.89 -0.91 2.45
CA MET A 63 -15.14 -1.34 1.25
C MET A 63 -14.24 -0.22 0.73
N LEU A 64 -14.75 1.01 0.67
CA LEU A 64 -13.96 2.18 0.26
C LEU A 64 -12.82 2.48 1.23
N ALA A 65 -13.04 2.33 2.54
CA ALA A 65 -11.98 2.47 3.53
C ALA A 65 -10.88 1.40 3.37
N GLY A 66 -11.25 0.16 3.04
CA GLY A 66 -10.29 -0.90 2.72
C GLY A 66 -9.46 -0.58 1.47
N ILE A 67 -10.11 -0.10 0.40
CA ILE A 67 -9.42 0.33 -0.82
C ILE A 67 -8.45 1.48 -0.53
N ALA A 68 -8.88 2.48 0.25
CA ALA A 68 -8.03 3.60 0.64
C ALA A 68 -6.75 3.12 1.34
N ALA A 69 -6.87 2.14 2.24
CA ALA A 69 -5.69 1.59 2.92
C ALA A 69 -4.75 0.84 1.98
N PHE A 70 -5.25 0.08 0.99
CA PHE A 70 -4.37 -0.52 -0.02
C PHE A 70 -3.60 0.54 -0.81
N ILE A 71 -4.24 1.67 -1.13
CA ILE A 71 -3.59 2.78 -1.81
C ILE A 71 -2.53 3.43 -0.90
N GLU A 72 -2.84 3.68 0.37
CA GLU A 72 -1.90 4.24 1.36
C GLU A 72 -0.67 3.33 1.57
N MET A 73 -0.89 2.02 1.62
CA MET A 73 0.18 1.03 1.74
C MET A 73 1.05 1.00 0.48
N GLY A 74 0.43 0.97 -0.71
CA GLY A 74 1.17 0.98 -1.98
C GLY A 74 1.99 2.25 -2.18
N THR A 75 1.43 3.42 -1.86
CA THR A 75 2.12 4.71 -1.95
C THR A 75 3.27 4.82 -0.96
N SER A 76 3.10 4.32 0.27
CA SER A 76 4.16 4.28 1.28
C SER A 76 5.33 3.38 0.87
N CYS A 77 5.04 2.20 0.33
CA CYS A 77 6.06 1.28 -0.19
C CYS A 77 6.83 1.92 -1.36
N ALA A 78 6.14 2.56 -2.30
CA ALA A 78 6.79 3.24 -3.42
C ALA A 78 7.70 4.39 -2.97
N ALA A 79 7.23 5.22 -2.03
CA ALA A 79 8.01 6.32 -1.47
C ALA A 79 9.29 5.81 -0.79
N GLN A 80 9.18 4.77 0.05
CA GLN A 80 10.34 4.17 0.70
C GLN A 80 11.31 3.52 -0.30
N GLY A 81 10.78 2.79 -1.29
CA GLY A 81 11.58 2.17 -2.34
C GLY A 81 12.41 3.22 -3.09
N HIS A 82 11.78 4.28 -3.56
CA HIS A 82 12.48 5.37 -4.25
C HIS A 82 13.53 6.07 -3.37
N LEU A 83 13.23 6.32 -2.09
CA LEU A 83 14.20 6.90 -1.16
C LEU A 83 15.43 6.02 -0.98
N ARG A 84 15.25 4.70 -0.83
CA ARG A 84 16.37 3.74 -0.70
C ARG A 84 17.19 3.66 -1.98
N MET A 85 16.56 3.65 -3.17
CA MET A 85 17.28 3.71 -4.45
C MET A 85 18.16 4.96 -4.55
N GLN A 86 17.63 6.12 -4.18
CA GLN A 86 18.39 7.38 -4.19
C GLN A 86 19.59 7.33 -3.23
N TRP A 87 19.43 6.74 -2.05
CA TRP A 87 20.52 6.58 -1.09
C TRP A 87 21.60 5.62 -1.58
N GLU A 88 21.21 4.49 -2.19
CA GLU A 88 22.16 3.54 -2.78
C GLU A 88 22.95 4.17 -3.92
N GLN A 89 22.31 5.00 -4.75
CA GLN A 89 22.98 5.76 -5.81
C GLN A 89 24.03 6.72 -5.25
N VAL A 90 23.67 7.54 -4.26
CA VAL A 90 24.61 8.48 -3.61
C VAL A 90 25.80 7.72 -2.98
N ARG A 91 25.55 6.56 -2.38
CA ARG A 91 26.60 5.74 -1.77
C ARG A 91 27.55 5.16 -2.81
N GLY A 92 27.02 4.66 -3.94
CA GLY A 92 27.81 4.17 -5.06
C GLY A 92 28.66 5.26 -5.72
N ASP A 93 28.11 6.46 -5.88
CA ASP A 93 28.84 7.63 -6.40
C ASP A 93 29.95 8.09 -5.45
N THR A 94 29.74 7.96 -4.13
CA THR A 94 30.77 8.30 -3.14
C THR A 94 31.91 7.28 -3.15
N GLU A 95 31.62 5.98 -3.28
CA GLU A 95 32.64 4.93 -3.36
C GLU A 95 33.47 5.02 -4.65
N SER A 96 32.88 5.40 -5.79
CA SER A 96 33.62 5.56 -7.06
C SER A 96 34.61 6.73 -7.01
N VAL A 97 34.23 7.87 -6.40
CA VAL A 97 35.11 9.04 -6.22
C VAL A 97 36.31 8.73 -5.30
N VAL A 98 36.13 7.89 -4.28
CA VAL A 98 37.20 7.50 -3.36
C VAL A 98 38.18 6.50 -4.01
N VAL A 99 37.72 5.67 -4.94
CA VAL A 99 38.58 4.69 -5.65
C VAL A 99 39.38 5.34 -6.79
N GLU A 100 38.93 6.47 -7.34
CA GLU A 100 39.65 7.24 -8.36
C GLU A 100 40.63 8.30 -7.82
N SER A 101 40.71 8.49 -6.49
CA SER A 101 41.59 9.47 -5.81
C SER A 101 42.86 8.84 -5.23
#